data_AF-A0A7E6EVK8-F1
#
_entry.id   AF-A0A7E6EVK8-F1
#
_cell.length_a   1.000
_cell.length_b   1.000
_cell.length_c   1.000
_cell.angle_alpha   90.00
_cell.angle_beta   90.00
_cell.angle_gamma   90.00
#
_symmetry.space_group_name_H-M   'P 1'
#
loop_
_entity.id
_entity.type
_entity.pdbx_description
1 polymer ?
#
loop_
_entity_poly.entity_id
_entity_poly.type
_entity_poly.pdbx_seq_one_letter_code
_entity_poly.pdbx_strand_id
1 'polypeptide(L)'
;MGLYQQIVKRFKFLSELNKSEFDEDSIKLIISHYKDDIDHKLINECYQFKGHLHLRKSRNTEENIPSKLQCTEVLQLMYEHQLIEVSPNITTAHKMYLTMPITSCEAERSSSKLFFI
;
A
#
# COMPACT_ATOMS: atom_id res chain seq x y z
N MET A 1 -1.53 -14.27 16.74
CA MET A 1 -1.23 -13.72 15.40
C MET A 1 -0.33 -12.50 15.59
N GLY A 2 0.92 -12.54 15.13
CA GLY A 2 1.92 -11.49 15.44
C GLY A 2 1.56 -10.12 14.84
N LEU A 3 2.12 -9.03 15.40
CA LEU A 3 1.86 -7.63 14.97
C LEU A 3 2.01 -7.46 13.45
N TYR A 4 3.09 -7.98 12.87
CA TYR A 4 3.38 -7.90 11.43
C TYR A 4 2.34 -8.61 10.56
N GLN A 5 1.79 -9.74 11.01
CA GLN A 5 0.72 -10.42 10.27
C GLN A 5 -0.56 -9.58 10.24
N GLN A 6 -0.84 -8.81 11.29
CA GLN A 6 -1.98 -7.89 11.32
C GLN A 6 -1.77 -6.73 10.36
N ILE A 7 -0.56 -6.17 10.30
CA ILE A 7 -0.21 -5.11 9.34
C ILE A 7 -0.39 -5.61 7.89
N VAL A 8 0.19 -6.77 7.56
CA VAL A 8 0.03 -7.38 6.22
C VAL A 8 -1.44 -7.63 5.88
N LYS A 9 -2.24 -8.11 6.86
CA LYS A 9 -3.68 -8.34 6.64
C LYS A 9 -4.43 -7.03 6.39
N ARG A 10 -4.14 -5.96 7.14
CA ARG A 10 -4.77 -4.65 6.95
C ARG A 10 -4.43 -4.07 5.59
N PHE A 11 -3.16 -4.01 5.22
CA PHE A 11 -2.72 -3.42 3.95
C PHE A 11 -2.77 -4.38 2.76
N LYS A 12 -3.50 -5.50 2.88
CA LYS A 12 -3.61 -6.53 1.86
C LYS A 12 -4.04 -5.99 0.50
N PHE A 13 -4.92 -4.98 0.49
CA PHE A 13 -5.42 -4.36 -0.75
C PHE A 13 -4.31 -3.82 -1.66
N LEU A 14 -3.17 -3.37 -1.12
CA LEU A 14 -2.02 -2.91 -1.92
C LEU A 14 -1.46 -4.03 -2.80
N SER A 15 -1.49 -5.27 -2.32
CA SER A 15 -1.09 -6.44 -3.12
C SER A 15 -2.17 -6.90 -4.10
N GLU A 16 -3.38 -6.37 -3.96
CA GLU A 16 -4.56 -6.71 -4.76
C GLU A 16 -4.86 -5.66 -5.84
N LEU A 17 -4.04 -4.60 -5.95
CA LEU A 17 -4.14 -3.57 -7.00
C LEU A 17 -4.12 -4.16 -8.43
N ASN A 18 -3.54 -5.35 -8.60
CA ASN A 18 -3.47 -6.05 -9.87
C ASN A 18 -4.62 -7.05 -10.11
N LYS A 19 -5.49 -7.29 -9.11
CA LYS A 19 -6.59 -8.26 -9.19
C LYS A 19 -7.81 -7.69 -9.92
N SER A 20 -8.71 -8.57 -10.37
CA SER A 20 -9.98 -8.19 -11.00
C SER A 20 -10.91 -7.45 -10.04
N GLU A 21 -10.96 -7.88 -8.78
CA GLU A 21 -11.89 -7.35 -7.78
C GLU A 21 -11.14 -7.00 -6.50
N PHE A 22 -11.61 -5.94 -5.85
CA PHE A 22 -11.13 -5.52 -4.54
C PHE A 22 -12.08 -6.04 -3.46
N ASP A 23 -11.52 -6.44 -2.33
CA ASP A 23 -12.29 -6.61 -1.12
C ASP A 23 -12.57 -5.23 -0.52
N GLU A 24 -13.66 -4.60 -0.95
CA GLU A 24 -14.05 -3.26 -0.49
C GLU A 24 -14.24 -3.19 1.02
N ASP A 25 -14.71 -4.26 1.67
CA ASP A 25 -14.94 -4.26 3.11
C ASP A 25 -13.61 -4.20 3.87
N SER A 26 -12.59 -4.91 3.39
CA SER A 26 -11.22 -4.73 3.90
C SER A 26 -10.70 -3.30 3.70
N ILE A 27 -11.01 -2.64 2.59
CA ILE A 27 -10.61 -1.24 2.35
C ILE A 27 -11.36 -0.28 3.29
N LYS A 28 -12.67 -0.48 3.50
CA LYS A 28 -13.47 0.29 4.46
C LYS A 28 -12.92 0.19 5.88
N LEU A 29 -12.41 -0.97 6.29
CA LEU A 29 -11.75 -1.14 7.59
C LEU A 29 -10.50 -0.28 7.71
N ILE A 30 -9.70 -0.13 6.66
CA ILE A 30 -8.50 0.73 6.65
C ILE A 30 -8.90 2.19 6.76
N ILE A 31 -9.88 2.62 5.95
CA ILE A 31 -10.40 4.00 5.98
C ILE A 31 -10.91 4.33 7.39
N SER A 32 -11.63 3.41 8.03
CA SER A 32 -12.11 3.60 9.39
C SER A 32 -10.96 3.67 10.42
N HIS A 33 -9.95 2.81 10.27
CA HIS A 33 -8.84 2.72 11.22
C HIS A 33 -7.86 3.90 11.12
N TYR A 34 -7.66 4.44 9.92
CA TYR A 34 -6.75 5.56 9.64
C TYR A 34 -7.51 6.76 9.04
N LYS A 35 -8.70 7.05 9.58
CA LYS A 35 -9.63 8.08 9.08
C LYS A 35 -9.04 9.50 9.00
N ASP A 36 -8.01 9.76 9.79
CA ASP A 36 -7.33 11.07 9.84
C ASP A 36 -6.27 11.20 8.72
N ASP A 37 -5.82 10.07 8.16
CA ASP A 37 -4.79 9.99 7.12
C ASP A 37 -5.35 9.56 5.75
N ILE A 38 -6.45 8.80 5.74
CA ILE A 38 -7.04 8.15 4.57
C ILE A 38 -8.55 8.43 4.57
N ASP A 39 -9.05 8.96 3.46
CA ASP A 39 -10.48 9.26 3.29
C ASP A 39 -11.25 8.20 2.47
N HIS A 40 -12.56 8.38 2.36
CA HIS A 40 -13.48 7.48 1.68
C HIS A 40 -13.22 7.35 0.16
N LYS A 41 -12.42 8.23 -0.45
CA LYS A 41 -12.09 8.18 -1.88
C LYS A 41 -11.07 7.08 -2.20
N LEU A 42 -10.44 6.46 -1.20
CA LEU A 42 -9.48 5.38 -1.41
C LEU A 42 -10.03 4.26 -2.32
N ILE A 43 -11.30 3.88 -2.17
CA ILE A 43 -11.92 2.85 -3.03
C ILE A 43 -11.89 3.29 -4.50
N ASN A 44 -12.31 4.52 -4.78
CA ASN A 44 -12.31 5.08 -6.13
C ASN A 44 -10.89 5.21 -6.69
N GLU A 45 -9.93 5.64 -5.87
CA GLU A 45 -8.52 5.68 -6.25
C GLU A 45 -8.01 4.29 -6.63
N CYS A 46 -8.36 3.22 -5.88
CA CYS A 46 -7.96 1.85 -6.22
C CYS A 46 -8.43 1.44 -7.62
N TYR A 47 -9.66 1.78 -7.99
CA TYR A 47 -10.19 1.51 -9.33
C TYR A 47 -9.45 2.32 -10.41
N GLN A 48 -9.20 3.61 -10.18
CA GLN A 48 -8.47 4.45 -11.14
C GLN A 48 -7.01 3.99 -11.31
N PHE A 49 -6.33 3.69 -10.21
CA PHE A 49 -4.96 3.20 -10.19
C PHE A 49 -4.79 1.90 -10.98
N LYS A 50 -5.79 1.01 -10.89
CA LYS A 50 -5.82 -0.20 -11.69
C LYS A 50 -5.89 0.08 -13.20
N GLY A 51 -6.60 1.14 -13.61
CA GLY A 51 -6.56 1.63 -14.99
C GLY A 51 -5.14 1.98 -15.45
N HIS A 52 -4.38 2.68 -14.61
CA HIS A 52 -2.98 3.00 -14.88
C HIS A 52 -2.08 1.77 -14.96
N LEU A 53 -2.31 0.76 -14.11
CA LEU A 53 -1.61 -0.52 -14.18
C LEU A 53 -1.90 -1.25 -15.49
N HIS A 54 -3.17 -1.28 -15.94
CA HIS A 54 -3.54 -1.92 -17.21
C HIS A 54 -2.89 -1.22 -18.42
N LEU A 55 -2.83 0.12 -18.41
CA LEU A 55 -2.14 0.88 -19.46
C LEU A 55 -0.64 0.56 -19.53
N ARG A 56 0.02 0.37 -18.38
CA ARG A 56 1.42 -0.09 -18.35
C ARG A 56 1.58 -1.46 -18.99
N LYS A 57 0.72 -2.42 -18.63
CA LYS A 57 0.73 -3.78 -19.21
C LYS A 57 0.55 -3.77 -20.72
N SER A 58 -0.35 -2.95 -21.24
CA SER A 58 -0.59 -2.85 -22.68
C SER A 58 0.62 -2.29 -23.46
N ARG A 59 1.51 -1.54 -22.82
CA ARG A 59 2.69 -0.93 -23.47
C ARG A 59 3.92 -1.84 -23.45
N ASN A 60 4.01 -2.70 -22.44
CA ASN A 60 5.11 -3.64 -22.29
C ASN A 60 4.64 -5.01 -22.82
N THR A 61 5.04 -5.40 -24.02
CA THR A 61 4.70 -6.66 -24.71
C THR A 61 5.18 -7.94 -24.00
N GLU A 62 5.63 -7.84 -22.75
CA GLU A 62 6.21 -8.95 -22.00
C GLU A 62 5.15 -9.63 -21.11
N GLU A 63 4.74 -10.83 -21.51
CA GLU A 63 3.75 -11.69 -20.85
C GLU A 63 4.21 -12.26 -19.49
N ASN A 64 5.39 -11.89 -18.98
CA ASN A 64 5.97 -12.44 -17.75
C ASN A 64 5.85 -11.48 -16.55
N ILE A 65 4.64 -11.00 -16.27
CA ILE A 65 4.40 -10.15 -15.09
C ILE A 65 4.00 -11.03 -13.90
N PRO A 66 4.64 -10.88 -12.71
CA PRO A 66 4.28 -11.64 -11.53
C PRO A 66 2.80 -11.47 -11.15
N SER A 67 2.15 -12.55 -10.72
CA SER A 67 0.77 -12.56 -10.24
C SER A 67 0.53 -11.63 -9.04
N LYS A 68 1.60 -11.22 -8.35
CA LYS A 68 1.59 -10.31 -7.22
C LYS A 68 2.53 -9.14 -7.52
N LEU A 69 1.97 -7.94 -7.56
CA LEU A 69 2.75 -6.71 -7.72
C LEU A 69 3.56 -6.47 -6.43
N GLN A 70 4.87 -6.32 -6.56
CA GLN A 70 5.72 -5.99 -5.43
C GLN A 70 5.48 -4.54 -5.01
N CYS A 71 5.65 -4.25 -3.72
CA CYS A 71 5.48 -2.90 -3.20
C CYS A 71 6.44 -1.89 -3.85
N THR A 72 7.66 -2.32 -4.19
CA THR A 72 8.64 -1.51 -4.93
C THR A 72 8.16 -1.14 -6.33
N GLU A 73 7.50 -2.06 -7.03
CA GLU A 73 6.96 -1.82 -8.38
C GLU A 73 5.77 -0.85 -8.37
N VAL A 74 4.94 -0.91 -7.31
CA VAL A 74 3.86 0.08 -7.08
C VAL A 74 4.48 1.47 -6.92
N LEU A 75 5.47 1.60 -6.03
CA LEU A 75 6.13 2.88 -5.80
C LEU A 75 6.78 3.44 -7.07
N GLN A 76 7.46 2.59 -7.84
CA GLN A 76 8.08 2.97 -9.09
C GLN A 76 7.04 3.50 -10.09
N LEU A 77 5.91 2.80 -10.26
CA LEU A 77 4.81 3.25 -11.12
C LEU A 77 4.28 4.62 -10.69
N MET A 78 4.13 4.83 -9.37
CA MET A 78 3.64 6.09 -8.83
C MET A 78 4.53 7.27 -9.20
N TYR A 79 5.85 7.08 -9.18
CA TYR A 79 6.80 8.11 -9.61
C TYR A 79 6.82 8.26 -11.14
N GLU A 80 6.91 7.16 -11.88
CA GLU A 80 7.01 7.18 -13.36
C GLU A 80 5.82 7.88 -14.00
N HIS A 81 4.61 7.67 -13.47
CA HIS A 81 3.38 8.20 -14.03
C HIS A 81 2.83 9.40 -13.24
N GLN A 82 3.61 9.98 -12.32
CA GLN A 82 3.21 11.12 -11.48
C GLN A 82 1.88 10.89 -10.72
N LEU A 83 1.62 9.66 -10.29
CA LEU A 83 0.36 9.27 -9.64
C LEU A 83 0.31 9.63 -8.15
N ILE A 84 1.39 10.17 -7.61
CA ILE A 84 1.47 10.58 -6.19
C ILE A 84 0.39 11.61 -5.85
N GLU A 85 0.23 12.61 -6.71
CA GLU A 85 -0.76 13.67 -6.51
C GLU A 85 -2.17 13.25 -6.95
N VAL A 86 -2.25 12.29 -7.88
CA VAL A 86 -3.52 11.78 -8.44
C VAL A 86 -4.16 10.74 -7.52
N SER A 87 -3.37 9.98 -6.77
CA SER A 87 -3.82 8.93 -5.86
C SER A 87 -3.20 9.14 -4.46
N PRO A 88 -3.57 10.24 -3.78
CA PRO A 88 -2.99 10.60 -2.48
C PRO A 88 -3.30 9.56 -1.39
N ASN A 89 -4.50 8.96 -1.36
CA ASN A 89 -4.83 7.95 -0.35
C ASN A 89 -4.03 6.66 -0.54
N ILE A 90 -3.87 6.20 -1.78
CA ILE A 90 -2.99 5.05 -2.09
C ILE A 90 -1.55 5.37 -1.70
N THR A 91 -1.08 6.58 -2.01
CA THR A 91 0.26 7.04 -1.64
C THR A 91 0.47 6.98 -0.14
N THR A 92 -0.45 7.54 0.63
CA THR A 92 -0.39 7.55 2.09
C THR A 92 -0.39 6.13 2.65
N ALA A 93 -1.34 5.29 2.22
CA ALA A 93 -1.41 3.91 2.66
C ALA A 93 -0.15 3.10 2.33
N HIS A 94 0.44 3.35 1.16
CA HIS A 94 1.66 2.69 0.72
C HIS A 94 2.88 3.13 1.55
N LYS A 95 3.02 4.43 1.83
CA LYS A 95 4.04 4.96 2.73
C LYS A 95 3.92 4.35 4.12
N MET A 96 2.71 4.36 4.70
CA MET A 96 2.43 3.77 6.01
C MET A 96 2.87 2.31 6.06
N TYR A 97 2.50 1.50 5.06
CA TYR A 97 2.86 0.09 5.00
C TYR A 97 4.38 -0.12 4.96
N LEU A 98 5.11 0.67 4.16
CA LEU A 98 6.56 0.57 4.02
C LEU A 98 7.34 1.06 5.25
N THR A 99 6.81 2.06 5.98
CA THR A 99 7.51 2.64 7.14
C THR A 99 7.17 1.96 8.45
N MET A 100 5.98 1.35 8.59
CA MET A 100 5.52 0.73 9.84
C MET A 100 6.51 -0.28 10.45
N PRO A 101 7.09 -1.23 9.69
CA PRO A 101 8.06 -2.17 10.25
C PRO A 101 9.31 -1.48 10.79
N ILE A 102 9.81 -0.47 10.06
CA ILE A 102 11.02 0.27 10.44
C ILE A 102 10.76 1.05 11.72
N THR A 103 9.63 1.77 11.81
CA THR A 103 9.24 2.52 13.00
C THR A 103 9.09 1.61 14.22
N SER A 104 8.54 0.39 14.06
CA SER A 104 8.43 -0.58 15.15
C SER A 104 9.80 -1.00 15.69
N CYS A 105 10.72 -1.39 14.81
CA CYS A 105 12.08 -1.79 15.20
C CYS A 105 12.85 -0.64 15.85
N GLU A 106 12.75 0.58 15.33
CA GLU A 106 13.44 1.74 15.91
C GLU A 106 12.85 2.12 17.28
N ALA A 107 11.54 1.95 17.50
CA ALA A 107 10.91 2.13 18.81
C ALA A 107 11.39 1.09 19.83
N GLU A 108 11.47 -0.18 19.43
CA GLU A 108 12.00 -1.26 20.27
C GLU A 108 13.48 -1.03 20.61
N ARG A 109 14.28 -0.60 19.64
CA ARG A 109 15.70 -0.30 19.82
C ARG A 109 15.93 0.90 20.74
N SER A 110 15.19 1.99 20.55
CA SER A 110 15.29 3.19 21.39
C SER A 110 14.85 2.91 22.83
N SER A 111 13.76 2.15 23.02
CA SER A 111 13.30 1.70 24.34
C SER A 111 14.36 0.81 25.02
N SER A 112 15.01 -0.08 24.27
CA SER A 112 16.09 -0.92 24.78
C SER A 112 17.29 -0.09 25.25
N LYS A 113 17.64 1.00 24.55
CA LYS A 113 18.71 1.92 25.00
C LYS A 113 18.34 2.66 26.28
N LEU A 114 17.08 3.06 26.42
CA LEU A 114 16.59 3.76 27.61
C LEU A 114 16.56 2.85 28.85
N PHE A 115 16.41 1.53 28.68
CA PHE A 115 16.43 0.58 29.80
C PHE A 115 17.79 0.47 30.52
N PHE A 116 18.89 0.89 29.87
CA PHE A 116 20.23 0.87 30.46
C PHE A 116 20.63 2.18 31.16
N ILE A 117 19.70 3.12 31.31
CA ILE A 117 19.85 4.39 32.06
C ILE A 117 19.06 4.28 33.35
#